data_AF-A0A316NNP0-F1
#
_entry.id   AF-A0A316NNP0-F1
#
_cell.length_a   1.000
_cell.length_b   1.000
_cell.length_c   1.000
_cell.angle_alpha   90.00
_cell.angle_beta   90.00
_cell.angle_gamma   90.00
#
_symmetry.space_group_name_H-M   'P 1'
#
loop_
_entity.id
_entity.type
_entity.pdbx_description
1 polymer ?
#
loop_
_entity_poly.entity_id
_entity_poly.type
_entity_poly.pdbx_seq_one_letter_code
_entity_poly.pdbx_strand_id
1 'polypeptide(L)'
;MMNYIKDNKKISWIKKYYKKDSILLELAFLNYEKHNLYIILTESRKYHTFRLSWFDLDSIKDKTIAKYLSCQTISSFMIAALQDTYAQQTIQLESSSEFSFNDEIVVLRTAFQTKDDTKIEVSFQKYLPVSLLPLSNLFFFVFSNLPKEYNELYYELFAEITETTEKYEYKREFDFDLFRDDLEKLFQKVIIQRGKKYWKEERVLFLEKIGSTYFAVVEGTEKYIVMIKYNDEKKRTQVSCSCPCEFYCKHIYAVILAIRNNAFRRFYKIMLKNSNQNLLELVENFEYFLCLGLKEKSFEIINHDGCLETVPILDENGKYNWEILEDSEDETLKNQVKKLKDKVYSDENQ
;
A
#
# COMPACT_ATOMS: atom_id res chain seq x y z
N MET A 1 0.02 -29.70 -10.06
CA MET A 1 1.04 -28.83 -9.46
C MET A 1 1.74 -28.06 -10.59
N MET A 2 1.27 -26.84 -10.85
CA MET A 2 1.84 -25.99 -11.91
C MET A 2 3.20 -25.50 -11.44
N ASN A 3 4.25 -25.78 -12.20
CA ASN A 3 5.59 -25.35 -11.82
C ASN A 3 5.76 -23.92 -12.34
N TYR A 4 5.31 -22.94 -11.56
CA TYR A 4 5.24 -21.53 -11.96
C TYR A 4 6.56 -20.98 -12.53
N ILE A 5 7.70 -21.48 -12.04
CA ILE A 5 9.04 -21.16 -12.57
C ILE A 5 9.28 -21.77 -13.96
N LYS A 6 8.88 -23.03 -14.20
CA LYS A 6 9.05 -23.70 -15.51
C LYS A 6 8.15 -23.12 -16.58
N ASP A 7 6.95 -22.66 -16.22
CA ASP A 7 5.97 -22.16 -17.16
C ASP A 7 6.18 -20.67 -17.52
N ASN A 8 7.03 -19.96 -16.78
CA ASN A 8 7.36 -18.56 -17.05
C ASN A 8 8.44 -18.41 -18.14
N LYS A 9 8.02 -17.91 -19.32
CA LYS A 9 8.91 -17.71 -20.48
C LYS A 9 10.13 -16.82 -20.19
N LYS A 10 9.99 -15.77 -19.37
CA LYS A 10 11.11 -14.85 -19.07
C LYS A 10 12.15 -15.52 -18.17
N ILE A 11 11.70 -16.25 -17.15
CA ILE A 11 12.60 -17.07 -16.32
C ILE A 11 13.35 -18.10 -17.17
N SER A 12 12.68 -18.73 -18.15
CA SER A 12 13.34 -19.66 -19.07
C SER A 12 14.50 -19.01 -19.87
N TRP A 13 14.36 -17.74 -20.27
CA TRP A 13 15.42 -17.01 -20.97
C TRP A 13 16.60 -16.71 -20.04
N ILE A 14 16.33 -16.33 -18.78
CA ILE A 14 17.35 -16.10 -17.77
C ILE A 14 18.14 -17.39 -17.51
N LYS A 15 17.44 -18.53 -17.30
CA LYS A 15 18.10 -19.83 -17.11
C LYS A 15 18.97 -20.23 -18.31
N LYS A 16 18.50 -19.93 -19.53
CA LYS A 16 19.30 -20.16 -20.75
C LYS A 16 20.55 -19.29 -20.81
N TYR A 17 20.50 -18.05 -20.30
CA TYR A 17 21.65 -17.17 -20.19
C TYR A 17 22.70 -17.75 -19.21
N TYR A 18 22.27 -18.31 -18.08
CA TYR A 18 23.12 -18.99 -17.09
C TYR A 18 23.42 -20.47 -17.39
N LYS A 19 23.19 -20.97 -18.61
CA LYS A 19 23.33 -22.41 -18.94
C LYS A 19 24.71 -23.03 -18.66
N LYS A 20 25.75 -22.21 -18.57
CA LYS A 20 27.14 -22.64 -18.29
C LYS A 20 27.46 -22.68 -16.79
N ASP A 21 26.59 -22.10 -15.97
CA ASP A 21 26.74 -22.00 -14.53
C ASP A 21 25.91 -23.11 -13.85
N SER A 22 26.23 -23.41 -12.60
CA SER A 22 25.40 -24.26 -11.74
C SER A 22 24.47 -23.36 -10.93
N ILE A 23 23.17 -23.67 -10.92
CA ILE A 23 22.18 -22.90 -10.16
C ILE A 23 22.11 -23.48 -8.75
N LEU A 24 22.37 -22.66 -7.74
CA LEU A 24 22.36 -23.05 -6.33
C LEU A 24 21.07 -22.65 -5.62
N LEU A 25 20.48 -21.52 -5.99
CA LEU A 25 19.22 -21.03 -5.45
C LEU A 25 18.43 -20.28 -6.51
N GLU A 26 17.11 -20.49 -6.53
CA GLU A 26 16.13 -19.72 -7.29
C GLU A 26 15.08 -19.20 -6.31
N LEU A 27 14.81 -17.90 -6.32
CA LEU A 27 13.74 -17.28 -5.56
C LEU A 27 12.92 -16.41 -6.51
N ALA A 28 11.63 -16.70 -6.64
CA ALA A 28 10.72 -15.98 -7.52
C ALA A 28 9.55 -15.39 -6.71
N PHE A 29 9.30 -14.11 -6.89
CA PHE A 29 8.09 -13.42 -6.47
C PHE A 29 7.25 -13.18 -7.73
N LEU A 30 6.09 -13.83 -7.81
CA LEU A 30 5.21 -13.81 -8.97
C LEU A 30 3.90 -13.13 -8.60
N ASN A 31 3.52 -12.13 -9.37
CA ASN A 31 2.37 -11.28 -9.14
C ASN A 31 2.31 -10.68 -7.71
N TYR A 32 3.47 -10.50 -7.06
CA TYR A 32 3.56 -10.07 -5.67
C TYR A 32 3.41 -8.55 -5.61
N GLU A 33 2.33 -8.04 -5.00
CA GLU A 33 1.96 -6.61 -5.05
C GLU A 33 1.95 -6.06 -6.49
N LYS A 34 1.55 -6.90 -7.47
CA LYS A 34 1.58 -6.61 -8.93
C LYS A 34 2.98 -6.47 -9.54
N HIS A 35 4.02 -6.91 -8.83
CA HIS A 35 5.40 -6.93 -9.31
C HIS A 35 5.90 -8.37 -9.49
N ASN A 36 6.80 -8.56 -10.47
CA ASN A 36 7.42 -9.86 -10.73
C ASN A 36 8.95 -9.77 -10.60
N LEU A 37 9.51 -10.41 -9.57
CA LEU A 37 10.94 -10.40 -9.28
C LEU A 37 11.51 -11.81 -9.31
N TYR A 38 12.65 -12.00 -9.99
CA TYR A 38 13.36 -13.28 -9.99
C TYR A 38 14.80 -13.10 -9.56
N ILE A 39 15.21 -13.85 -8.54
CA ILE A 39 16.52 -13.83 -7.94
C ILE A 39 17.15 -15.22 -8.11
N ILE A 40 18.41 -15.26 -8.51
CA ILE A 40 19.14 -16.48 -8.79
C ILE A 40 20.56 -16.42 -8.26
N LEU A 41 20.97 -17.44 -7.51
CA LEU A 41 22.35 -17.65 -7.08
C LEU A 41 22.99 -18.71 -7.98
N THR A 42 24.13 -18.37 -8.58
CA THR A 42 24.83 -19.26 -9.51
C THR A 42 26.31 -19.40 -9.16
N GLU A 43 26.86 -20.58 -9.39
CA GLU A 43 28.31 -20.85 -9.39
C GLU A 43 28.82 -20.99 -10.84
N SER A 44 29.85 -20.21 -11.18
CA SER A 44 30.56 -20.39 -12.44
C SER A 44 31.36 -21.70 -12.42
N ARG A 45 31.01 -22.65 -13.30
CA ARG A 45 31.74 -23.94 -13.39
C ARG A 45 33.21 -23.80 -13.81
N LYS A 46 33.55 -22.68 -14.47
CA LYS A 46 34.92 -22.43 -14.95
C LYS A 46 35.79 -21.77 -13.89
N TYR A 47 35.20 -20.86 -13.10
CA TYR A 47 35.95 -19.97 -12.22
C TYR A 47 35.68 -20.24 -10.73
N HIS A 48 34.70 -21.09 -10.41
CA HIS A 48 34.23 -21.34 -9.04
C HIS A 48 33.88 -20.06 -8.27
N THR A 49 33.36 -19.06 -9.00
CA THR A 49 32.88 -17.79 -8.44
C THR A 49 31.37 -17.82 -8.29
N PHE A 50 30.86 -17.27 -7.19
CA PHE A 50 29.44 -17.23 -6.89
C PHE A 50 28.85 -15.85 -7.17
N ARG A 51 27.68 -15.82 -7.77
CA ARG A 51 26.99 -14.59 -8.15
C ARG A 51 25.52 -14.67 -7.81
N LEU A 52 25.04 -13.72 -7.02
CA LEU A 52 23.62 -13.48 -6.80
C LEU A 52 23.16 -12.45 -7.83
N SER A 53 22.15 -12.80 -8.62
CA SER A 53 21.61 -11.94 -9.67
C SER A 53 20.11 -11.77 -9.46
N TRP A 54 19.57 -10.59 -9.76
CA TRP A 54 18.14 -10.31 -9.65
C TRP A 54 17.65 -9.59 -10.90
N PHE A 55 16.38 -9.86 -11.23
CA PHE A 55 15.74 -9.44 -12.45
C PHE A 55 14.32 -9.00 -12.14
N ASP A 56 14.01 -7.73 -12.43
CA ASP A 56 12.63 -7.31 -12.65
C ASP A 56 12.13 -7.97 -13.94
N LEU A 57 11.25 -8.95 -13.77
CA LEU A 57 10.71 -9.71 -14.90
C LEU A 57 9.85 -8.80 -15.77
N ASP A 58 9.16 -7.80 -15.22
CA ASP A 58 8.28 -6.91 -15.98
C ASP A 58 9.08 -6.06 -16.97
N SER A 59 10.31 -5.69 -16.62
CA SER A 59 11.25 -4.96 -17.46
C SER A 59 11.82 -5.76 -18.64
N ILE A 60 11.84 -7.10 -18.61
CA ILE A 60 12.44 -7.93 -19.67
C ILE A 60 11.54 -7.95 -20.92
N LYS A 61 12.06 -7.39 -22.02
CA LYS A 61 11.34 -7.28 -23.32
C LYS A 61 11.88 -8.23 -24.40
N ASP A 62 13.13 -8.64 -24.29
CA ASP A 62 13.81 -9.47 -25.29
C ASP A 62 14.75 -10.51 -24.65
N LYS A 63 15.35 -11.37 -25.48
CA LYS A 63 16.23 -12.47 -25.02
C LYS A 63 17.64 -12.02 -24.64
N THR A 64 17.97 -10.74 -24.75
CA THR A 64 19.27 -10.15 -24.42
C THR A 64 19.37 -9.88 -22.92
N ILE A 65 19.32 -10.96 -22.13
CA ILE A 65 19.21 -10.92 -20.67
C ILE A 65 20.27 -10.07 -19.99
N ALA A 66 21.48 -9.97 -20.57
CA ALA A 66 22.55 -9.13 -20.03
C ALA A 66 22.16 -7.64 -19.85
N LYS A 67 21.21 -7.11 -20.63
CA LYS A 67 20.71 -5.72 -20.50
C LYS A 67 19.92 -5.48 -19.22
N TYR A 68 19.38 -6.54 -18.64
CA TYR A 68 18.46 -6.50 -17.49
C TYR A 68 19.10 -7.06 -16.23
N LEU A 69 20.40 -7.34 -16.27
CA LEU A 69 21.13 -8.02 -15.21
C LEU A 69 21.54 -7.02 -14.13
N SER A 70 21.04 -7.22 -12.92
CA SER A 70 21.61 -6.68 -11.70
C SER A 70 22.21 -7.82 -10.89
N CYS A 71 23.42 -7.66 -10.36
CA CYS A 71 24.10 -8.73 -9.61
C CYS A 71 25.16 -8.26 -8.63
N GLN A 72 25.49 -9.14 -7.69
CA GLN A 72 26.59 -9.02 -6.75
C GLN A 72 27.38 -10.34 -6.68
N THR A 73 28.71 -10.23 -6.54
CA THR A 73 29.58 -11.39 -6.27
C THR A 73 29.49 -11.79 -4.81
N ILE A 74 29.37 -13.09 -4.55
CA ILE A 74 29.27 -13.67 -3.22
C ILE A 74 30.57 -14.41 -2.89
N SER A 75 31.06 -14.22 -1.66
CA SER A 75 32.22 -14.96 -1.16
C SER A 75 31.92 -16.44 -1.01
N SER A 76 32.86 -17.30 -1.43
CA SER A 76 32.77 -18.76 -1.26
C SER A 76 32.57 -19.17 0.20
N PHE A 77 33.13 -18.41 1.15
CA PHE A 77 32.95 -18.65 2.58
C PHE A 77 31.48 -18.54 3.00
N MET A 78 30.74 -17.56 2.50
CA MET A 78 29.32 -17.40 2.82
C MET A 78 28.49 -18.56 2.26
N ILE A 79 28.85 -19.05 1.07
CA ILE A 79 28.17 -20.20 0.46
C ILE A 79 28.43 -21.47 1.27
N ALA A 80 29.67 -21.72 1.66
CA ALA A 80 30.03 -22.86 2.49
C ALA A 80 29.27 -22.83 3.84
N ALA A 81 29.26 -21.69 4.53
CA ALA A 81 28.53 -21.54 5.78
C ALA A 81 27.03 -21.80 5.63
N LEU A 82 26.42 -21.33 4.53
CA LEU A 82 25.02 -21.59 4.23
C LEU A 82 24.76 -23.07 3.96
N GLN A 83 25.61 -23.73 3.15
CA GLN A 83 25.52 -25.16 2.87
C GLN A 83 25.66 -26.01 4.15
N ASP A 84 26.65 -25.70 4.99
CA ASP A 84 26.88 -26.39 6.26
C ASP A 84 25.68 -26.26 7.21
N THR A 85 25.06 -25.07 7.24
CA THR A 85 23.86 -24.81 8.04
C THR A 85 22.73 -25.76 7.65
N TYR A 86 22.45 -25.90 6.35
CA TYR A 86 21.35 -26.73 5.86
C TYR A 86 21.66 -28.23 5.90
N ALA A 87 22.92 -28.63 5.69
CA ALA A 87 23.36 -30.03 5.79
C ALA A 87 23.13 -30.63 7.20
N GLN A 88 23.02 -29.79 8.23
CA GLN A 88 22.77 -30.22 9.62
C GLN A 88 21.29 -30.22 10.02
N GLN A 89 20.41 -29.63 9.19
CA GLN A 89 18.99 -29.47 9.49
C GLN A 89 18.16 -30.58 8.85
N THR A 90 17.16 -31.07 9.59
CA THR A 90 16.05 -31.85 9.04
C THR A 90 14.90 -30.89 8.81
N ILE A 91 14.42 -30.79 7.57
CA ILE A 91 13.38 -29.83 7.21
C ILE A 91 12.13 -30.58 6.77
N GLN A 92 11.09 -30.53 7.60
CA GLN A 92 9.76 -31.01 7.22
C GLN A 92 9.07 -29.92 6.40
N LEU A 93 9.03 -30.12 5.08
CA LEU A 93 8.42 -29.19 4.16
C LEU A 93 6.94 -29.54 3.98
N GLU A 94 6.08 -28.92 4.78
CA GLU A 94 4.64 -28.90 4.51
C GLU A 94 4.29 -27.64 3.71
N SER A 95 4.38 -27.72 2.38
CA SER A 95 3.77 -26.71 1.52
C SER A 95 3.34 -27.29 0.18
N SER A 96 2.07 -27.63 0.07
CA SER A 96 1.44 -27.82 -1.23
C SER A 96 -0.03 -27.41 -1.16
N SER A 97 -0.30 -26.13 -1.39
CA SER A 97 -1.62 -25.65 -1.77
C SER A 97 -1.67 -25.47 -3.29
N GLU A 98 -2.83 -25.73 -3.88
CA GLU A 98 -3.09 -25.35 -5.27
C GLU A 98 -3.31 -23.83 -5.31
N PHE A 99 -2.46 -23.09 -6.03
CA PHE A 99 -2.58 -21.64 -6.18
C PHE A 99 -3.23 -21.29 -7.53
N SER A 100 -3.93 -20.17 -7.57
CA SER A 100 -4.45 -19.60 -8.82
C SER A 100 -3.36 -18.83 -9.57
N PHE A 101 -3.54 -18.59 -10.87
CA PHE A 101 -2.61 -17.77 -11.67
C PHE A 101 -2.51 -16.31 -11.24
N ASN A 102 -3.47 -15.82 -10.45
CA ASN A 102 -3.54 -14.44 -9.98
C ASN A 102 -3.13 -14.30 -8.52
N ASP A 103 -2.63 -15.37 -7.89
CA ASP A 103 -2.20 -15.31 -6.50
C ASP A 103 -0.81 -14.65 -6.42
N GLU A 104 -0.55 -13.96 -5.32
CA GLU A 104 0.79 -13.50 -4.95
C GLU A 104 1.59 -14.71 -4.49
N ILE A 105 2.52 -15.17 -5.31
CA ILE A 105 3.21 -16.45 -5.09
C ILE A 105 4.70 -16.20 -4.89
N VAL A 106 5.24 -16.80 -3.84
CA VAL A 106 6.68 -16.90 -3.60
C VAL A 106 7.12 -18.34 -3.84
N VAL A 107 8.14 -18.54 -4.67
CA VAL A 107 8.72 -19.85 -4.97
C VAL A 107 10.19 -19.85 -4.62
N LEU A 108 10.62 -20.77 -3.78
CA LEU A 108 12.02 -20.96 -3.39
C LEU A 108 12.48 -22.37 -3.78
N ARG A 109 13.63 -22.46 -4.45
CA ARG A 109 14.31 -23.70 -4.78
C ARG A 109 15.78 -23.59 -4.45
N THR A 110 16.35 -24.64 -3.88
CA THR A 110 17.80 -24.70 -3.67
C THR A 110 18.36 -26.04 -4.13
N ALA A 111 19.65 -26.03 -4.47
CA ALA A 111 20.46 -27.22 -4.68
C ALA A 111 21.22 -27.63 -3.40
N PHE A 112 20.92 -27.01 -2.25
CA PHE A 112 21.55 -27.35 -0.97
C PHE A 112 20.95 -28.64 -0.43
N GLN A 113 21.82 -29.53 0.05
CA GLN A 113 21.40 -30.79 0.66
C GLN A 113 21.08 -30.57 2.13
N THR A 114 19.97 -31.13 2.58
CA THR A 114 19.61 -31.21 4.00
C THR A 114 20.17 -32.49 4.61
N LYS A 115 20.08 -32.63 5.95
CA LYS A 115 20.55 -33.82 6.67
C LYS A 115 19.91 -35.12 6.19
N ASP A 116 18.68 -35.03 5.71
CA ASP A 116 17.84 -36.13 5.22
C ASP A 116 17.79 -36.22 3.68
N ASP A 117 18.68 -35.50 2.97
CA ASP A 117 18.74 -35.44 1.50
C ASP A 117 17.44 -34.93 0.84
N THR A 118 16.63 -34.18 1.61
CA THR A 118 15.40 -33.55 1.15
C THR A 118 15.74 -32.33 0.28
N LYS A 119 15.14 -32.28 -0.92
CA LYS A 119 15.27 -31.11 -1.80
C LYS A 119 14.40 -29.98 -1.27
N ILE A 120 15.00 -28.81 -1.06
CA ILE A 120 14.25 -27.60 -0.68
C ILE A 120 13.60 -27.03 -1.94
N GLU A 121 12.32 -27.34 -2.12
CA GLU A 121 11.44 -26.74 -3.13
C GLU A 121 10.11 -26.43 -2.47
N VAL A 122 9.85 -25.15 -2.22
CA VAL A 122 8.64 -24.66 -1.57
C VAL A 122 7.98 -23.58 -2.39
N SER A 123 6.67 -23.50 -2.24
CA SER A 123 5.88 -22.39 -2.74
C SER A 123 4.79 -22.05 -1.73
N PHE A 124 4.63 -20.78 -1.48
CA PHE A 124 3.64 -20.24 -0.56
C PHE A 124 3.13 -18.90 -1.11
N GLN A 125 2.12 -18.34 -0.45
CA GLN A 125 1.54 -17.06 -0.87
C GLN A 125 2.41 -15.89 -0.36
N LYS A 126 1.78 -14.75 -0.13
CA LYS A 126 2.37 -13.49 0.29
C LYS A 126 3.36 -13.61 1.47
N TYR A 127 2.90 -14.16 2.59
CA TYR A 127 3.69 -14.24 3.82
C TYR A 127 4.39 -15.59 3.96
N LEU A 128 5.63 -15.58 4.43
CA LEU A 128 6.39 -16.78 4.79
C LEU A 128 5.69 -17.47 5.97
N PRO A 129 5.11 -18.67 5.76
CA PRO A 129 4.41 -19.38 6.80
C PRO A 129 5.36 -19.74 7.95
N VAL A 130 4.83 -19.76 9.18
CA VAL A 130 5.62 -20.12 10.37
C VAL A 130 6.24 -21.52 10.25
N SER A 131 5.59 -22.45 9.54
CA SER A 131 6.12 -23.80 9.27
C SER A 131 7.41 -23.78 8.44
N LEU A 132 7.64 -22.74 7.64
CA LEU A 132 8.83 -22.56 6.80
C LEU A 132 9.89 -21.66 7.45
N LEU A 133 9.75 -21.31 8.73
CA LEU A 133 10.73 -20.54 9.49
C LEU A 133 12.17 -21.09 9.43
N PRO A 134 12.43 -22.43 9.35
CA PRO A 134 13.78 -22.96 9.16
C PRO A 134 14.49 -22.43 7.90
N LEU A 135 13.76 -21.98 6.88
CA LEU A 135 14.30 -21.43 5.64
C LEU A 135 14.65 -19.93 5.74
N SER A 136 14.35 -19.27 6.87
CA SER A 136 14.56 -17.83 7.07
C SER A 136 15.97 -17.35 6.76
N ASN A 137 16.99 -18.16 7.06
CA ASN A 137 18.39 -17.85 6.75
C ASN A 137 18.66 -17.70 5.25
N LEU A 138 17.92 -18.40 4.37
CA LEU A 138 18.07 -18.24 2.91
C LEU A 138 17.55 -16.88 2.47
N PHE A 139 16.39 -16.47 2.97
CA PHE A 139 15.83 -15.15 2.68
C PHE A 139 16.73 -14.06 3.24
N PHE A 140 17.18 -14.18 4.50
CA PHE A 140 18.13 -13.24 5.08
C PHE A 140 19.42 -13.14 4.25
N PHE A 141 20.00 -14.26 3.83
CA PHE A 141 21.18 -14.28 2.95
C PHE A 141 20.91 -13.56 1.63
N VAL A 142 19.77 -13.81 0.98
CA VAL A 142 19.41 -13.15 -0.28
C VAL A 142 19.24 -11.64 -0.07
N PHE A 143 18.36 -11.23 0.83
CA PHE A 143 17.98 -9.82 1.01
C PHE A 143 19.11 -8.97 1.61
N SER A 144 20.01 -9.54 2.42
CA SER A 144 21.22 -8.84 2.89
C SER A 144 22.23 -8.54 1.78
N ASN A 145 22.11 -9.21 0.62
CA ASN A 145 22.92 -9.00 -0.58
C ASN A 145 22.12 -8.32 -1.72
N LEU A 146 20.92 -7.83 -1.45
CA LEU A 146 20.15 -7.00 -2.39
C LEU A 146 20.26 -5.51 -2.03
N PRO A 147 19.99 -4.60 -2.99
CA PRO A 147 19.84 -3.18 -2.68
C PRO A 147 18.77 -2.93 -1.61
N LYS A 148 18.93 -1.86 -0.82
CA LYS A 148 18.03 -1.54 0.30
C LYS A 148 16.57 -1.32 -0.11
N GLU A 149 16.30 -1.00 -1.38
CA GLU A 149 14.95 -0.85 -1.92
C GLU A 149 14.09 -2.13 -1.78
N TYR A 150 14.71 -3.31 -1.64
CA TYR A 150 14.00 -4.57 -1.43
C TYR A 150 13.71 -4.88 0.05
N ASN A 151 14.05 -4.00 0.99
CA ASN A 151 13.83 -4.24 2.43
C ASN A 151 12.34 -4.31 2.78
N GLU A 152 11.49 -3.47 2.18
CA GLU A 152 10.04 -3.53 2.42
C GLU A 152 9.47 -4.89 1.99
N LEU A 153 9.91 -5.41 0.84
CA LEU A 153 9.54 -6.76 0.39
C LEU A 153 9.98 -7.84 1.39
N TYR A 154 11.17 -7.71 1.99
CA TYR A 154 11.63 -8.63 3.04
C TYR A 154 10.78 -8.54 4.31
N TYR A 155 10.48 -7.33 4.79
CA TYR A 155 9.67 -7.15 5.99
C TYR A 155 8.24 -7.64 5.80
N GLU A 156 7.67 -7.40 4.62
CA GLU A 156 6.36 -7.90 4.25
C GLU A 156 6.36 -9.42 4.18
N LEU A 157 7.34 -10.03 3.53
CA LEU A 157 7.48 -11.49 3.47
C LEU A 157 7.47 -12.13 4.87
N PHE A 158 8.08 -11.49 5.86
CA PHE A 158 8.14 -11.98 7.24
C PHE A 158 6.98 -11.47 8.13
N ALA A 159 5.98 -10.81 7.56
CA ALA A 159 4.93 -10.16 8.34
C ALA A 159 4.14 -11.15 9.22
N GLU A 160 3.84 -12.36 8.73
CA GLU A 160 3.19 -13.40 9.53
C GLU A 160 4.03 -13.83 10.74
N ILE A 161 5.33 -14.07 10.53
CA ILE A 161 6.27 -14.48 11.60
C ILE A 161 6.44 -13.37 12.66
N THR A 162 6.41 -12.11 12.23
CA THR A 162 6.57 -10.95 13.10
C THR A 162 5.25 -10.41 13.68
N GLU A 163 4.11 -11.05 13.38
CA GLU A 163 2.78 -10.60 13.78
C GLU A 163 2.43 -9.18 13.28
N THR A 164 2.92 -8.80 12.09
CA THR A 164 2.69 -7.48 11.47
C THR A 164 1.86 -7.53 10.20
N THR A 165 1.13 -8.61 9.92
CA THR A 165 0.29 -8.74 8.69
C THR A 165 -0.72 -7.61 8.54
N GLU A 166 -1.30 -7.11 9.64
CA GLU A 166 -2.23 -5.97 9.62
C GLU A 166 -1.62 -4.73 8.93
N LYS A 167 -0.31 -4.49 9.09
CA LYS A 167 0.42 -3.38 8.44
C LYS A 167 0.30 -3.39 6.93
N TYR A 168 0.30 -4.57 6.34
CA TYR A 168 0.34 -4.75 4.89
C TYR A 168 -1.07 -4.99 4.31
N GLU A 169 -2.00 -5.53 5.10
CA GLU A 169 -3.37 -5.80 4.64
C GLU A 169 -4.34 -4.63 4.82
N TYR A 170 -4.17 -3.75 5.82
CA TYR A 170 -5.27 -2.85 6.24
C TYR A 170 -5.77 -1.83 5.19
N LYS A 171 -4.99 -1.57 4.14
CA LYS A 171 -5.33 -0.66 3.03
C LYS A 171 -5.97 -1.36 1.84
N ARG A 172 -6.02 -2.71 1.84
CA ARG A 172 -6.57 -3.50 0.73
C ARG A 172 -8.09 -3.54 0.79
N GLU A 173 -8.70 -3.92 -0.32
CA GLU A 173 -10.14 -4.20 -0.36
C GLU A 173 -10.38 -5.60 0.24
N PHE A 174 -11.29 -5.69 1.21
CA PHE A 174 -11.61 -6.92 1.94
C PHE A 174 -13.13 -7.16 1.97
N ASP A 175 -13.51 -8.41 2.21
CA ASP A 175 -14.91 -8.81 2.30
C ASP A 175 -15.50 -8.33 3.63
N PHE A 176 -16.33 -7.30 3.54
CA PHE A 176 -16.98 -6.67 4.68
C PHE A 176 -18.15 -5.82 4.19
N ASP A 177 -19.36 -6.20 4.58
CA ASP A 177 -20.54 -5.37 4.40
C ASP A 177 -20.52 -4.21 5.40
N LEU A 178 -20.20 -3.01 4.91
CA LEU A 178 -20.10 -1.78 5.68
C LEU A 178 -21.28 -1.54 6.62
N PHE A 179 -22.48 -1.99 6.27
CA PHE A 179 -23.70 -1.73 7.04
C PHE A 179 -24.13 -2.88 7.94
N ARG A 180 -23.82 -4.13 7.58
CA ARG A 180 -24.42 -5.32 8.21
C ARG A 180 -23.44 -6.15 9.02
N ASP A 181 -22.18 -6.17 8.62
CA ASP A 181 -21.20 -7.03 9.27
C ASP A 181 -20.83 -6.51 10.65
N ASP A 182 -20.38 -7.42 11.51
CA ASP A 182 -19.97 -7.10 12.87
C ASP A 182 -18.69 -6.27 12.86
N LEU A 183 -18.84 -4.97 13.13
CA LEU A 183 -17.74 -4.02 13.15
C LEU A 183 -16.71 -4.37 14.23
N GLU A 184 -17.12 -4.99 15.34
CA GLU A 184 -16.20 -5.30 16.44
C GLU A 184 -15.17 -6.38 16.07
N LYS A 185 -15.44 -7.20 15.04
CA LYS A 185 -14.49 -8.22 14.56
C LYS A 185 -13.29 -7.64 13.80
N LEU A 186 -13.40 -6.40 13.31
CA LEU A 186 -12.32 -5.75 12.56
C LEU A 186 -11.28 -5.06 13.44
N PHE A 187 -11.57 -4.85 14.74
CA PHE A 187 -10.78 -3.97 15.59
C PHE A 187 -10.44 -4.62 16.93
N GLN A 188 -9.23 -4.34 17.41
CA GLN A 188 -8.86 -4.70 18.79
C GLN A 188 -9.72 -3.93 19.81
N LYS A 189 -10.01 -4.54 20.96
CA LYS A 189 -10.88 -3.97 22.02
C LYS A 189 -10.53 -2.54 22.42
N VAL A 190 -9.23 -2.22 22.54
CA VAL A 190 -8.75 -0.87 22.88
C VAL A 190 -9.10 0.14 21.79
N ILE A 191 -9.01 -0.26 20.51
CA ILE A 191 -9.36 0.60 19.39
C ILE A 191 -10.88 0.82 19.32
N ILE A 192 -11.68 -0.21 19.56
CA ILE A 192 -13.15 -0.12 19.65
C ILE A 192 -13.55 0.94 20.68
N GLN A 193 -13.01 0.86 21.90
CA GLN A 193 -13.33 1.81 22.97
C GLN A 193 -12.98 3.25 22.58
N ARG A 194 -11.79 3.45 22.00
CA ARG A 194 -11.34 4.78 21.53
C ARG A 194 -12.19 5.28 20.38
N GLY A 195 -12.57 4.42 19.44
CA GLY A 195 -13.43 4.77 18.31
C GLY A 195 -14.84 5.16 18.75
N LYS A 196 -15.45 4.38 19.66
CA LYS A 196 -16.74 4.74 20.30
C LYS A 196 -16.67 6.09 20.98
N LYS A 197 -15.58 6.38 21.71
CA LYS A 197 -15.34 7.68 22.34
C LYS A 197 -15.28 8.81 21.30
N TYR A 198 -14.52 8.63 20.21
CA TYR A 198 -14.39 9.64 19.16
C TYR A 198 -15.72 9.96 18.49
N TRP A 199 -16.54 8.94 18.22
CA TRP A 199 -17.89 9.12 17.70
C TRP A 199 -18.80 9.86 18.69
N LYS A 200 -18.80 9.45 19.97
CA LYS A 200 -19.62 10.07 21.02
C LYS A 200 -19.25 11.53 21.29
N GLU A 201 -17.98 11.88 21.16
CA GLU A 201 -17.48 13.25 21.29
C GLU A 201 -17.63 14.07 19.99
N GLU A 202 -18.36 13.56 18.99
CA GLU A 202 -18.63 14.22 17.71
C GLU A 202 -17.37 14.66 16.96
N ARG A 203 -16.26 13.92 17.12
CA ARG A 203 -14.97 14.23 16.50
C ARG A 203 -14.93 13.99 14.99
N VAL A 204 -15.96 13.36 14.42
CA VAL A 204 -16.14 13.29 12.97
C VAL A 204 -16.70 14.64 12.52
N LEU A 205 -15.82 15.52 12.06
CA LEU A 205 -16.14 16.90 11.70
C LEU A 205 -16.91 16.98 10.39
N PHE A 206 -16.47 16.18 9.41
CA PHE A 206 -17.07 16.06 8.09
C PHE A 206 -17.26 14.58 7.76
N LEU A 207 -18.35 14.26 7.07
CA LEU A 207 -18.66 12.95 6.52
C LEU A 207 -19.66 13.10 5.37
N GLU A 208 -19.21 12.78 4.16
CA GLU A 208 -20.03 12.84 2.94
C GLU A 208 -19.69 11.68 2.01
N LYS A 209 -20.69 11.17 1.29
CA LYS A 209 -20.51 10.15 0.25
C LYS A 209 -20.39 10.82 -1.12
N ILE A 210 -19.32 10.53 -1.84
CA ILE A 210 -19.05 11.01 -3.19
C ILE A 210 -18.78 9.79 -4.07
N GLY A 211 -19.67 9.54 -5.04
CA GLY A 211 -19.67 8.30 -5.81
C GLY A 211 -19.76 7.07 -4.90
N SER A 212 -18.77 6.17 -4.99
CA SER A 212 -18.66 4.96 -4.17
C SER A 212 -17.87 5.13 -2.87
N THR A 213 -17.43 6.34 -2.55
CA THR A 213 -16.48 6.60 -1.46
C THR A 213 -17.06 7.55 -0.43
N TYR A 214 -16.96 7.19 0.84
CA TYR A 214 -17.21 8.08 1.96
C TYR A 214 -15.91 8.80 2.31
N PHE A 215 -15.97 10.13 2.30
CA PHE A 215 -14.88 11.01 2.75
C PHE A 215 -15.25 11.56 4.11
N ALA A 216 -14.30 11.52 5.04
CA ALA A 216 -14.49 12.05 6.37
C ALA A 216 -13.23 12.74 6.88
N VAL A 217 -13.43 13.72 7.77
CA VAL A 217 -12.37 14.37 8.54
C VAL A 217 -12.65 14.14 10.01
N VAL A 218 -11.66 13.60 10.71
CA VAL A 218 -11.75 13.25 12.13
C VAL A 218 -10.74 14.06 12.93
N GLU A 219 -11.21 14.75 13.96
CA GLU A 219 -10.40 15.53 14.89
C GLU A 219 -9.63 14.60 15.84
N GLY A 220 -8.31 14.65 15.80
CA GLY A 220 -7.40 13.87 16.64
C GLY A 220 -6.40 14.75 17.40
N THR A 221 -5.12 14.42 17.31
CA THR A 221 -4.01 15.34 17.62
C THR A 221 -3.82 16.40 16.54
N GLU A 222 -4.27 16.06 15.34
CA GLU A 222 -4.47 16.91 14.18
C GLU A 222 -5.70 16.35 13.42
N LYS A 223 -6.08 17.00 12.32
CA LYS A 223 -7.17 16.51 11.47
C LYS A 223 -6.69 15.33 10.62
N TYR A 224 -7.39 14.21 10.71
CA TYR A 224 -7.11 13.02 9.91
C TYR A 224 -8.21 12.78 8.87
N ILE A 225 -7.81 12.51 7.63
CA ILE A 225 -8.71 12.13 6.55
C ILE A 225 -8.95 10.62 6.65
N VAL A 226 -10.21 10.21 6.56
CA VAL A 226 -10.60 8.82 6.42
C VAL A 226 -11.37 8.68 5.12
N MET A 227 -10.98 7.71 4.29
CA MET A 227 -11.71 7.33 3.09
C MET A 227 -12.19 5.90 3.23
N ILE A 228 -13.46 5.66 2.92
CA ILE A 228 -14.07 4.33 2.92
C ILE A 228 -14.74 4.13 1.57
N LYS A 229 -14.13 3.32 0.71
CA LYS A 229 -14.73 2.89 -0.54
C LYS A 229 -15.55 1.64 -0.27
N TYR A 230 -16.80 1.63 -0.72
CA TYR A 230 -17.72 0.51 -0.51
C TYR A 230 -18.39 0.12 -1.82
N ASN A 231 -18.22 -1.15 -2.18
CA ASN A 231 -18.94 -1.77 -3.29
C ASN A 231 -20.16 -2.51 -2.74
N ASP A 232 -21.35 -1.93 -2.95
CA ASP A 232 -22.60 -2.48 -2.44
C ASP A 232 -23.01 -3.79 -3.12
N GLU A 233 -22.63 -4.03 -4.37
CA GLU A 233 -22.95 -5.26 -5.10
C GLU A 233 -22.11 -6.44 -4.61
N LYS A 234 -20.81 -6.21 -4.43
CA LYS A 234 -19.83 -7.24 -4.03
C LYS A 234 -19.67 -7.37 -2.52
N LYS A 235 -20.24 -6.44 -1.73
CA LYS A 235 -20.06 -6.34 -0.27
C LYS A 235 -18.60 -6.29 0.14
N ARG A 236 -17.81 -5.50 -0.61
CA ARG A 236 -16.39 -5.28 -0.36
C ARG A 236 -16.13 -3.87 0.10
N THR A 237 -15.25 -3.74 1.07
CA THR A 237 -14.86 -2.46 1.67
C THR A 237 -13.36 -2.27 1.52
N GLN A 238 -12.94 -1.05 1.22
CA GLN A 238 -11.56 -0.61 1.33
C GLN A 238 -11.53 0.62 2.23
N VAL A 239 -10.59 0.67 3.16
CA VAL A 239 -10.44 1.80 4.08
C VAL A 239 -9.03 2.38 3.99
N SER A 240 -8.94 3.68 4.24
CA SER A 240 -7.67 4.35 4.46
C SER A 240 -7.84 5.46 5.49
N CYS A 241 -6.80 5.71 6.27
CA CYS A 241 -6.74 6.86 7.16
C CYS A 241 -5.36 7.51 7.04
N SER A 242 -5.32 8.85 7.02
CA SER A 242 -4.06 9.61 6.96
C SER A 242 -3.28 9.62 8.28
N CYS A 243 -3.77 8.94 9.32
CA CYS A 243 -3.04 8.84 10.58
C CYS A 243 -1.81 7.92 10.45
N PRO A 244 -0.77 8.10 11.27
CA PRO A 244 0.45 7.29 11.20
C PRO A 244 0.27 5.83 11.61
N CYS A 245 -0.94 5.41 12.01
CA CYS A 245 -1.22 4.02 12.34
C CYS A 245 -1.25 3.17 11.06
N GLU A 246 -0.49 2.09 11.06
CA GLU A 246 -0.48 1.08 10.00
C GLU A 246 -1.46 -0.07 10.32
N PHE A 247 -2.68 0.25 10.76
CA PHE A 247 -3.72 -0.72 11.10
C PHE A 247 -5.09 -0.05 11.11
N TYR A 248 -6.16 -0.84 11.28
CA TYR A 248 -7.52 -0.33 11.45
C TYR A 248 -7.64 0.57 12.69
N CYS A 249 -7.52 1.88 12.49
CA CYS A 249 -7.39 2.84 13.58
C CYS A 249 -8.76 3.29 14.13
N LYS A 250 -8.73 3.95 15.29
CA LYS A 250 -9.92 4.50 15.96
C LYS A 250 -10.73 5.48 15.09
N HIS A 251 -10.08 6.19 14.15
CA HIS A 251 -10.76 7.13 13.26
C HIS A 251 -11.66 6.39 12.27
N ILE A 252 -11.17 5.30 11.67
CA ILE A 252 -11.95 4.43 10.77
C ILE A 252 -13.17 3.90 11.52
N TYR A 253 -12.97 3.40 12.75
CA TYR A 253 -14.06 2.92 13.58
C TYR A 253 -15.13 4.00 13.82
N ALA A 254 -14.71 5.21 14.20
CA ALA A 254 -15.63 6.33 14.46
C ALA A 254 -16.41 6.73 13.19
N VAL A 255 -15.77 6.69 12.03
CA VAL A 255 -16.40 7.00 10.73
C VAL A 255 -17.39 5.92 10.32
N ILE A 256 -17.06 4.63 10.46
CA ILE A 256 -18.03 3.56 10.17
C ILE A 256 -19.25 3.66 11.09
N LEU A 257 -19.06 3.98 12.38
CA LEU A 257 -20.18 4.27 13.28
C LEU A 257 -21.01 5.47 12.81
N ALA A 258 -20.36 6.57 12.41
CA ALA A 258 -21.07 7.74 11.90
C ALA A 258 -21.88 7.41 10.63
N ILE A 259 -21.32 6.62 9.70
CA ILE A 259 -22.03 6.13 8.51
C ILE A 259 -23.25 5.29 8.91
N ARG A 260 -23.08 4.30 9.79
CA ARG A 260 -24.16 3.40 10.24
C ARG A 260 -25.29 4.15 10.97
N ASN A 261 -25.00 5.30 11.57
CA ASN A 261 -25.96 6.14 12.28
C ASN A 261 -26.45 7.34 11.45
N ASN A 262 -26.13 7.41 10.15
CA ASN A 262 -26.51 8.51 9.27
C ASN A 262 -26.06 9.90 9.77
N ALA A 263 -24.94 9.98 10.49
CA ALA A 263 -24.40 11.23 11.03
C ALA A 263 -23.55 11.98 9.99
N PHE A 264 -24.19 12.36 8.88
CA PHE A 264 -23.53 13.04 7.77
C PHE A 264 -23.33 14.54 8.06
N ARG A 265 -22.15 15.05 7.71
CA ARG A 265 -21.76 16.46 7.82
C ARG A 265 -21.04 16.84 6.54
N ARG A 266 -21.75 17.51 5.63
CA ARG A 266 -21.23 17.77 4.27
C ARG A 266 -20.05 18.71 4.29
N PHE A 267 -19.17 18.55 3.31
CA PHE A 267 -18.09 19.50 3.07
C PHE A 267 -18.64 20.76 2.40
N TYR A 268 -17.94 21.87 2.58
CA TYR A 268 -18.05 22.96 1.63
C TYR A 268 -17.46 22.51 0.29
N LYS A 269 -17.97 23.01 -0.83
CA LYS A 269 -17.39 22.73 -2.16
C LYS A 269 -16.92 24.03 -2.77
N ILE A 270 -15.64 24.08 -3.09
CA ILE A 270 -15.03 25.25 -3.75
C ILE A 270 -14.34 24.84 -5.04
N MET A 271 -14.20 25.79 -5.95
CA MET A 271 -13.61 25.58 -7.25
C MET A 271 -12.76 26.77 -7.63
N LEU A 272 -11.67 26.53 -8.34
CA LEU A 272 -10.88 27.60 -8.92
C LEU A 272 -11.61 28.12 -10.16
N LYS A 273 -11.79 29.43 -10.28
CA LYS A 273 -12.39 30.08 -11.45
C LYS A 273 -11.52 29.82 -12.67
N ASN A 274 -11.92 28.88 -13.50
CA ASN A 274 -11.31 28.65 -14.80
C ASN A 274 -12.18 29.31 -15.87
N SER A 275 -11.63 30.25 -16.65
CA SER A 275 -12.42 31.12 -17.53
C SER A 275 -13.08 30.42 -18.74
N ASN A 276 -12.83 29.12 -18.94
CA ASN A 276 -13.10 28.43 -20.20
C ASN A 276 -14.12 27.29 -20.10
N GLN A 277 -14.67 26.98 -18.92
CA GLN A 277 -15.65 25.90 -18.73
C GLN A 277 -16.90 26.42 -18.00
N ASN A 278 -18.07 25.90 -18.36
CA ASN A 278 -19.32 26.26 -17.69
C ASN A 278 -19.56 25.40 -16.41
N LEU A 279 -20.41 25.88 -15.51
CA LEU A 279 -20.73 25.23 -14.22
C LEU A 279 -21.19 23.77 -14.35
N LEU A 280 -21.85 23.38 -15.45
CA LEU A 280 -22.38 22.03 -15.63
C LEU A 280 -21.25 21.03 -15.94
N GLU A 281 -20.33 21.40 -16.84
CA GLU A 281 -19.15 20.58 -17.18
C GLU A 281 -18.23 20.34 -15.97
N LEU A 282 -18.10 21.34 -15.10
CA LEU A 282 -17.27 21.28 -13.91
C LEU A 282 -17.84 20.35 -12.83
N VAL A 283 -19.17 20.34 -12.68
CA VAL A 283 -19.89 19.43 -11.76
C VAL A 283 -19.87 17.99 -12.29
N GLU A 284 -20.03 17.79 -13.60
CA GLU A 284 -19.94 16.46 -14.22
C GLU A 284 -18.54 15.86 -14.13
N ASN A 285 -17.49 16.69 -14.15
CA ASN A 285 -16.09 16.26 -14.04
C ASN A 285 -15.55 16.24 -12.60
N PHE A 286 -16.36 16.58 -11.59
CA PHE A 286 -15.93 16.68 -10.19
C PHE A 286 -14.69 17.58 -9.99
N GLU A 287 -14.56 18.66 -10.75
CA GLU A 287 -13.43 19.61 -10.66
C GLU A 287 -13.61 20.60 -9.48
N TYR A 288 -14.02 20.10 -8.32
CA TYR A 288 -14.15 20.88 -7.10
C TYR A 288 -13.36 20.24 -5.96
N PHE A 289 -12.99 21.07 -4.98
CA PHE A 289 -12.30 20.66 -3.77
C PHE A 289 -13.27 20.52 -2.62
N LEU A 290 -13.08 19.48 -1.81
CA LEU A 290 -13.73 19.34 -0.51
C LEU A 290 -13.06 20.30 0.46
N CYS A 291 -13.79 21.32 0.87
CA CYS A 291 -13.30 22.37 1.74
C CYS A 291 -13.87 22.18 3.15
N LEU A 292 -12.97 22.28 4.13
CA LEU A 292 -13.29 22.20 5.56
C LEU A 292 -13.64 23.59 6.13
N GLY A 293 -13.38 24.65 5.36
CA GLY A 293 -13.60 26.03 5.73
C GLY A 293 -12.31 26.85 5.63
N LEU A 294 -12.22 27.89 6.45
CA LEU A 294 -11.12 28.83 6.46
C LEU A 294 -10.10 28.54 7.56
N LYS A 295 -8.83 28.74 7.22
CA LYS A 295 -7.69 28.74 8.14
C LYS A 295 -6.87 29.98 7.83
N GLU A 296 -6.98 30.98 8.70
CA GLU A 296 -6.38 32.30 8.52
C GLU A 296 -6.81 32.98 7.21
N LYS A 297 -5.92 33.08 6.21
CA LYS A 297 -6.17 33.68 4.88
C LYS A 297 -6.26 32.64 3.76
N SER A 298 -6.42 31.36 4.12
CA SER A 298 -6.45 30.24 3.19
C SER A 298 -7.69 29.38 3.41
N PHE A 299 -8.15 28.70 2.35
CA PHE A 299 -9.06 27.57 2.48
C PHE A 299 -8.27 26.33 2.91
N GLU A 300 -8.83 25.54 3.82
CA GLU A 300 -8.31 24.20 4.12
C GLU A 300 -9.11 23.18 3.31
N ILE A 301 -8.44 22.47 2.40
CA ILE A 301 -9.05 21.56 1.44
C ILE A 301 -8.49 20.15 1.55
N ILE A 302 -9.22 19.18 1.00
CA ILE A 302 -8.70 17.87 0.63
C ILE A 302 -8.25 17.94 -0.83
N ASN A 303 -6.98 17.71 -1.10
CA ASN A 303 -6.43 17.70 -2.45
C ASN A 303 -6.68 16.36 -3.17
N HIS A 304 -6.25 16.27 -4.44
CA HIS A 304 -6.45 15.08 -5.29
C HIS A 304 -5.74 13.82 -4.78
N ASP A 305 -4.70 13.97 -3.95
CA ASP A 305 -4.00 12.86 -3.32
C ASP A 305 -4.68 12.39 -2.01
N GLY A 306 -5.78 13.03 -1.61
CA GLY A 306 -6.47 12.72 -0.36
C GLY A 306 -5.74 13.24 0.89
N CYS A 307 -4.95 14.31 0.73
CA CYS A 307 -4.22 14.99 1.79
C CYS A 307 -4.86 16.34 2.13
N LEU A 308 -4.65 16.81 3.37
CA LEU A 308 -5.04 18.16 3.76
C LEU A 308 -4.03 19.17 3.22
N GLU A 309 -4.54 20.22 2.59
CA GLU A 309 -3.74 21.29 2.01
C GLU A 309 -4.40 22.64 2.31
N THR A 310 -3.59 23.69 2.46
CA THR A 310 -4.08 25.05 2.59
C THR A 310 -3.82 25.82 1.30
N VAL A 311 -4.88 26.33 0.68
CA VAL A 311 -4.79 27.13 -0.56
C VAL A 311 -5.18 28.57 -0.29
N PRO A 312 -4.39 29.56 -0.75
CA PRO A 312 -4.67 30.97 -0.45
C PRO A 312 -5.96 31.45 -1.13
N ILE A 313 -6.73 32.27 -0.42
CA ILE A 313 -8.01 32.82 -0.93
C ILE A 313 -7.78 33.87 -2.01
N LEU A 314 -6.70 34.65 -1.86
CA LEU A 314 -6.27 35.67 -2.80
C LEU A 314 -4.97 35.21 -3.45
N ASP A 315 -4.80 35.46 -4.75
CA ASP A 315 -3.53 35.24 -5.42
C ASP A 315 -2.49 36.31 -5.04
N GLU A 316 -1.28 36.21 -5.60
CA GLU A 316 -0.18 37.16 -5.36
C GLU A 316 -0.51 38.62 -5.71
N ASN A 317 -1.55 38.84 -6.55
CA ASN A 317 -2.03 40.17 -6.94
C ASN A 317 -3.27 40.62 -6.14
N GLY A 318 -3.61 39.92 -5.05
CA GLY A 318 -4.78 40.23 -4.22
C GLY A 318 -6.12 39.86 -4.86
N LYS A 319 -6.13 39.09 -5.96
CA LYS A 319 -7.36 38.75 -6.68
C LYS A 319 -7.99 37.47 -6.15
N TYR A 320 -9.32 37.52 -5.95
CA TYR A 320 -10.12 36.36 -5.56
C TYR A 320 -10.53 35.50 -6.77
N ASN A 321 -9.94 34.31 -6.86
CA ASN A 321 -10.14 33.38 -7.98
C ASN A 321 -10.96 32.13 -7.62
N TRP A 322 -11.74 32.15 -6.54
CA TRP A 322 -12.51 30.98 -6.11
C TRP A 322 -14.02 31.16 -6.36
N GLU A 323 -14.71 30.07 -6.56
CA GLU A 323 -16.17 29.97 -6.54
C GLU A 323 -16.60 29.00 -5.44
N ILE A 324 -17.61 29.38 -4.65
CA ILE A 324 -18.18 28.52 -3.60
C ILE A 324 -19.43 27.88 -4.20
N LEU A 325 -19.36 26.57 -4.45
CA LEU A 325 -20.40 25.77 -5.08
C LEU A 325 -21.41 25.25 -4.06
N GLU A 326 -20.93 24.79 -2.89
CA GLU A 326 -21.78 24.33 -1.78
C GLU A 326 -21.30 24.97 -0.47
N ASP A 327 -22.25 25.51 0.29
CA ASP A 327 -22.04 26.19 1.58
C ASP A 327 -22.99 25.59 2.65
N SER A 328 -22.83 25.99 3.91
CA SER A 328 -23.82 25.75 4.95
C SER A 328 -25.10 26.54 4.69
N GLU A 329 -26.21 26.14 5.32
CA GLU A 329 -27.52 26.82 5.16
C GLU A 329 -27.47 28.31 5.53
N ASP A 330 -26.58 28.69 6.45
CA ASP A 330 -26.37 30.07 6.91
C ASP A 330 -25.27 30.82 6.15
N GLU A 331 -24.79 30.25 5.02
CA GLU A 331 -23.74 30.82 4.17
C GLU A 331 -22.47 31.20 4.94
N THR A 332 -22.07 30.35 5.89
CA THR A 332 -20.95 30.63 6.80
C THR A 332 -19.66 30.92 6.01
N LEU A 333 -19.34 30.10 5.00
CA LEU A 333 -18.09 30.25 4.26
C LEU A 333 -18.08 31.54 3.43
N LYS A 334 -19.16 31.82 2.69
CA LYS A 334 -19.33 33.08 1.94
C LYS A 334 -19.18 34.31 2.83
N ASN A 335 -19.82 34.30 4.00
CA ASN A 335 -19.79 35.41 4.94
C ASN A 335 -18.37 35.64 5.50
N GLN A 336 -17.64 34.58 5.81
CA GLN A 336 -16.25 34.69 6.28
C GLN A 336 -15.31 35.19 5.17
N VAL A 337 -15.46 34.70 3.93
CA VAL A 337 -14.67 35.16 2.77
C VAL A 337 -14.93 36.64 2.49
N LYS A 338 -16.19 37.10 2.60
CA LYS A 338 -16.54 38.51 2.41
C LYS A 338 -15.82 39.41 3.43
N LYS A 339 -15.87 39.05 4.71
CA LYS A 339 -15.17 39.80 5.79
C LYS A 339 -13.66 39.88 5.58
N LEU A 340 -13.05 38.83 5.04
CA LEU A 340 -11.62 38.82 4.73
C LEU A 340 -11.27 39.79 3.59
N LYS A 341 -12.09 39.82 2.53
CA LYS A 341 -11.91 40.79 1.43
C LYS A 341 -12.02 42.22 1.93
N ASP A 342 -13.04 42.53 2.73
CA ASP A 342 -13.27 43.89 3.24
C ASP A 342 -12.10 44.40 4.10
N LYS A 343 -11.45 43.52 4.89
CA LYS A 343 -10.26 43.86 5.68
C LYS A 343 -9.02 44.12 4.83
N VAL A 344 -8.79 43.34 3.77
CA VAL A 344 -7.63 43.53 2.89
C VAL A 344 -7.74 44.89 2.18
N TYR A 345 -8.93 45.24 1.69
CA TYR A 345 -9.16 46.56 1.07
C TYR A 345 -9.06 47.75 2.04
N SER A 346 -9.27 47.55 3.34
CA SER A 346 -9.06 48.62 4.33
C SER A 346 -7.59 48.83 4.68
N ASP A 347 -6.78 47.77 4.66
CA ASP A 347 -5.35 47.83 5.00
C ASP A 347 -4.48 48.34 3.83
N GLU A 348 -4.93 48.21 2.58
CA GLU A 348 -4.24 48.76 1.38
C GLU A 348 -4.51 50.26 1.15
N ASN A 349 -5.51 50.84 1.81
CA ASN A 349 -5.89 52.26 1.69
C ASN A 349 -5.41 53.14 2.87
N GLN A 350 -4.49 52.63 3.69
CA GLN A 350 -3.74 53.36 4.73
C GLN A 350 -2.26 53.35 4.38
#